data_AF-A0A8X8KJ23-F1
#
_entry.id   AF-A0A8X8KJ23-F1
#
_cell.length_a   1.000
_cell.length_b   1.000
_cell.length_c   1.000
_cell.angle_alpha   90.00
_cell.angle_beta   90.00
_cell.angle_gamma   90.00
#
_symmetry.space_group_name_H-M   'P 1'
#
loop_
_entity.id
_entity.type
_entity.pdbx_description
1 polymer ?
#
loop_
_entity_poly.entity_id
_entity_poly.type
_entity_poly.pdbx_seq_one_letter_code
_entity_poly.pdbx_strand_id
1 'polypeptide(L)'
;ENLKHINEPYNEHTDIHLMKAISESETVILAYGAYAKRPVVVERVAQVMEMLKPHKKKVKKLINPATNEIMHPLNPKARQKWTLK
;
A
#
# COMPACT_ATOMS: atom_id res chain seq x y z
N GLU A 1 -14.12 3.12 -25.63
CA GLU A 1 -14.85 2.20 -24.73
C GLU A 1 -14.50 2.50 -23.29
N ASN A 2 -15.50 2.53 -22.41
CA ASN A 2 -15.24 2.58 -20.97
C ASN A 2 -14.62 1.24 -20.56
N LEU A 3 -13.45 1.26 -19.93
CA LEU A 3 -12.73 0.10 -19.35
C LEU A 3 -13.50 -0.52 -18.16
N LYS A 4 -14.78 -0.83 -18.34
CA LYS A 4 -15.66 -1.45 -17.32
C LYS A 4 -15.40 -2.96 -17.18
N HIS A 5 -14.57 -3.55 -18.03
CA HIS A 5 -14.32 -4.99 -18.10
C HIS A 5 -12.83 -5.32 -18.02
N ILE A 6 -12.13 -4.76 -17.05
CA ILE A 6 -10.87 -5.38 -16.63
C ILE A 6 -11.30 -6.57 -15.75
N ASN A 7 -11.25 -7.78 -16.30
CA ASN A 7 -11.69 -9.01 -15.61
C ASN A 7 -10.89 -9.22 -14.31
N GLU A 8 -9.64 -8.78 -14.26
CA GLU A 8 -8.80 -8.80 -13.06
C GLU A 8 -8.05 -7.46 -12.89
N PRO A 9 -8.29 -6.70 -11.81
CA PRO A 9 -7.69 -5.38 -11.63
C PRO A 9 -6.17 -5.41 -11.36
N TYR A 10 -5.59 -6.59 -11.20
CA TYR A 10 -4.16 -6.86 -11.02
C TYR A 10 -3.82 -8.23 -11.59
N ASN A 11 -2.57 -8.42 -12.03
CA ASN A 11 -2.06 -9.69 -12.54
C ASN A 11 -0.56 -9.87 -12.25
N GLU A 12 0.01 -11.02 -12.60
CA GLU A 12 1.43 -11.33 -12.41
C GLU A 12 2.38 -10.29 -13.02
N HIS A 13 2.01 -9.70 -14.16
CA HIS A 13 2.82 -8.68 -14.83
C HIS A 13 2.88 -7.37 -14.02
N THR A 14 1.78 -6.98 -13.37
CA THR A 14 1.77 -5.84 -12.45
C THR A 14 2.55 -6.13 -11.17
N ASP A 15 2.59 -7.39 -10.73
CA ASP A 15 3.35 -7.83 -9.56
C ASP A 15 4.85 -7.77 -9.78
N ILE A 16 5.33 -8.08 -10.99
CA ILE A 16 6.74 -7.91 -11.37
C ILE A 16 7.17 -6.44 -11.20
N HIS A 17 6.38 -5.50 -11.70
CA HIS A 17 6.68 -4.08 -11.57
C HIS A 17 6.66 -3.62 -10.11
N LEU A 18 5.66 -4.07 -9.33
CA LEU A 18 5.58 -3.79 -7.91
C LEU A 18 6.82 -4.29 -7.17
N MET A 19 7.22 -5.55 -7.41
CA MET A 19 8.38 -6.15 -6.75
C MET A 19 9.69 -5.53 -7.18
N LYS A 20 9.84 -5.16 -8.46
CA LYS A 20 11.00 -4.41 -8.94
C LYS A 20 11.12 -3.07 -8.22
N ALA A 21 10.03 -2.30 -8.15
CA ALA A 21 10.01 -1.02 -7.45
C ALA A 21 10.32 -1.19 -5.95
N ILE A 22 9.75 -2.20 -5.30
CA ILE A 22 10.07 -2.53 -3.89
C ILE A 22 11.55 -2.84 -3.76
N SER A 23 12.12 -3.66 -4.64
CA SER A 23 13.52 -4.10 -4.60
C SER A 23 14.49 -2.92 -4.73
N GLU A 24 14.27 -2.05 -5.72
CA GLU A 24 15.09 -0.88 -6.04
C GLU A 24 14.94 0.27 -5.03
N SER A 25 13.82 0.30 -4.29
CA SER A 25 13.59 1.34 -3.28
C SER A 25 14.41 1.12 -2.01
N GLU A 26 14.99 2.21 -1.51
CA GLU A 26 15.60 2.27 -0.16
C GLU A 26 14.52 2.14 0.93
N THR A 27 13.37 2.79 0.73
CA THR A 27 12.24 2.79 1.68
C THR A 27 10.92 2.62 0.94
N VAL A 28 10.03 1.77 1.49
CA VAL A 28 8.66 1.56 1.00
C VAL A 28 7.68 2.07 2.06
N ILE A 29 6.72 2.90 1.67
CA ILE A 29 5.74 3.48 2.61
C ILE A 29 4.33 2.96 2.31
N LEU A 30 3.72 2.31 3.30
CA LEU A 30 2.32 1.89 3.25
C LEU A 30 1.41 3.04 3.72
N ALA A 31 0.52 3.50 2.83
CA ALA A 31 -0.33 4.66 3.06
C ALA A 31 -1.75 4.51 2.45
N TYR A 32 -2.39 3.35 2.59
CA TYR A 32 -3.68 3.06 1.96
C TYR A 32 -4.90 3.60 2.71
N GLY A 33 -4.76 4.03 3.97
CA GLY A 33 -5.87 4.52 4.78
C GLY A 33 -7.04 3.53 4.91
N ALA A 34 -8.27 4.04 4.88
CA ALA A 34 -9.47 3.20 4.93
C ALA A 34 -9.70 2.37 3.64
N TYR A 35 -8.99 2.66 2.54
CA TYR A 35 -9.21 1.98 1.26
C TYR A 35 -8.90 0.48 1.33
N ALA A 36 -7.89 0.10 2.12
CA ALA A 36 -7.53 -1.30 2.34
C ALA A 36 -8.59 -2.11 3.09
N LYS A 37 -9.58 -1.46 3.71
CA LYS A 37 -10.70 -2.11 4.41
C LYS A 37 -11.87 -2.45 3.45
N ARG A 38 -11.80 -2.04 2.18
CA ARG A 38 -12.85 -2.33 1.20
C ARG A 38 -12.83 -3.83 0.83
N PRO A 39 -13.97 -4.54 0.80
CA PRO A 39 -14.01 -5.99 0.53
C PRO A 39 -13.22 -6.41 -0.72
N VAL A 40 -13.36 -5.65 -1.81
CA VAL A 40 -12.69 -5.92 -3.10
C VAL A 40 -11.17 -5.72 -3.08
N VAL A 41 -10.60 -5.16 -2.01
CA VAL A 41 -9.18 -4.79 -1.89
C VAL A 41 -8.47 -5.58 -0.79
N VAL A 42 -9.22 -6.10 0.20
CA VAL A 42 -8.66 -6.79 1.38
C VAL A 42 -7.77 -7.96 0.98
N GLU A 43 -8.21 -8.80 0.04
CA GLU A 43 -7.43 -9.95 -0.42
C GLU A 43 -6.13 -9.50 -1.08
N ARG A 44 -6.19 -8.49 -1.94
CA ARG A 44 -5.00 -7.92 -2.59
C ARG A 44 -4.03 -7.32 -1.58
N VAL A 45 -4.52 -6.68 -0.51
CA VAL A 45 -3.66 -6.18 0.57
C VAL A 45 -2.94 -7.33 1.26
N ALA A 46 -3.63 -8.44 1.55
CA ALA A 46 -2.99 -9.61 2.16
C ALA A 46 -1.88 -10.19 1.27
N GLN A 47 -2.13 -10.31 -0.05
CA GLN A 47 -1.13 -10.76 -1.02
C GLN A 47 0.10 -9.85 -1.04
N VAL A 48 -0.09 -8.53 -1.15
CA VAL A 48 1.03 -7.57 -1.15
C VAL A 48 1.81 -7.61 0.17
N MET A 49 1.11 -7.77 1.30
CA MET A 49 1.78 -7.90 2.60
C MET A 49 2.65 -9.18 2.69
N GLU A 50 2.24 -10.27 2.05
CA GLU A 50 3.04 -11.49 1.93
C GLU A 50 4.31 -11.23 1.10
N MET A 51 4.15 -10.61 -0.08
CA MET A 51 5.25 -10.26 -0.97
C MET A 51 6.27 -9.31 -0.32
N LEU A 52 5.82 -8.48 0.63
CA LEU A 52 6.67 -7.54 1.36
C LEU A 52 7.47 -8.17 2.52
N LYS A 53 7.16 -9.40 2.95
CA LYS A 53 7.85 -10.06 4.09
C LYS A 53 9.39 -10.08 3.95
N PRO A 54 9.98 -10.41 2.79
CA PRO A 54 11.44 -10.39 2.60
C PRO A 54 12.05 -8.98 2.75
N HIS A 55 11.24 -7.94 2.55
CA HIS A 55 11.66 -6.53 2.55
C HIS A 55 11.24 -5.78 3.82
N LYS A 56 10.80 -6.48 4.88
CA LYS A 56 10.23 -5.89 6.11
C LYS A 56 11.04 -4.72 6.70
N LYS A 57 12.38 -4.77 6.65
CA LYS A 57 13.26 -3.73 7.21
C LYS A 57 13.11 -2.36 6.54
N LYS A 58 12.76 -2.32 5.24
CA LYS A 58 12.55 -1.07 4.49
C LYS A 58 11.10 -0.62 4.42
N VAL A 59 10.17 -1.44 4.91
CA VAL A 59 8.74 -1.11 4.92
C VAL A 59 8.43 -0.25 6.14
N LYS A 60 7.93 0.95 5.89
CA LYS A 60 7.38 1.87 6.88
C LYS A 60 5.89 2.05 6.65
N LYS A 61 5.15 2.39 7.71
CA LYS A 61 3.71 2.66 7.69
C LYS A 61 3.49 4.13 7.99
N LEU A 62 2.77 4.83 7.12
CA LEU A 62 2.28 6.17 7.42
C LEU A 62 1.11 6.05 8.37
N ILE A 63 1.31 6.41 9.64
CA ILE A 63 0.34 6.18 10.71
C ILE A 63 -0.28 7.47 11.25
N ASN A 64 -1.53 7.38 11.69
CA ASN A 64 -2.17 8.41 12.50
C ASN A 64 -1.64 8.37 13.93
N PRO A 65 -1.02 9.45 14.44
CA PRO A 65 -0.51 9.46 15.81
C PRO A 65 -1.63 9.30 16.85
N ALA A 66 -2.88 9.64 16.52
CA ALA A 66 -4.01 9.53 17.45
C ALA A 66 -4.63 8.12 17.49
N THR A 67 -4.64 7.38 16.37
CA THR A 67 -5.32 6.07 16.28
C THR A 67 -4.37 4.90 16.04
N ASN A 68 -3.09 5.18 15.74
CA ASN A 68 -2.05 4.23 15.34
C ASN A 68 -2.42 3.39 14.09
N GLU A 69 -3.47 3.76 13.35
CA GLU A 69 -3.85 3.14 12.08
C GLU A 69 -3.09 3.75 10.90
N ILE A 70 -2.91 2.97 9.83
CA ILE A 70 -2.36 3.47 8.57
C ILE A 70 -3.31 4.49 7.98
N MET A 71 -2.79 5.66 7.60
CA MET A 71 -3.56 6.74 7.02
C MET A 71 -3.25 6.96 5.54
N HIS A 72 -4.15 7.65 4.85
CA HIS A 72 -3.92 8.09 3.47
C HIS A 72 -3.03 9.34 3.45
N PRO A 73 -2.13 9.53 2.46
CA PRO A 73 -1.27 10.73 2.37
C PRO A 73 -2.06 12.03 2.30
N LEU A 74 -3.29 11.98 1.76
CA LEU A 74 -4.18 13.14 1.68
C LEU A 74 -4.91 13.47 3.00
N ASN A 75 -4.74 12.69 4.07
CA ASN A 75 -5.29 13.01 5.38
C ASN A 75 -4.69 14.33 5.89
N PRO A 76 -5.47 15.27 6.44
CA PRO A 76 -4.96 16.56 6.93
C PRO A 76 -3.78 16.43 7.91
N LYS A 77 -3.76 15.40 8.75
CA LYS A 77 -2.66 15.14 9.69
C LYS A 77 -1.37 14.72 8.97
N ALA A 78 -1.47 13.89 7.92
CA ALA A 78 -0.33 13.55 7.07
C ALA A 78 0.21 14.76 6.31
N ARG A 79 -0.64 15.69 5.88
CA ARG A 79 -0.16 16.88 5.17
C ARG A 79 0.74 17.78 6.02
N GLN A 80 0.52 17.79 7.33
CA GLN A 80 1.34 18.57 8.27
C GLN A 80 2.66 17.87 8.60
N LYS A 81 2.59 16.59 8.99
CA LYS A 81 3.78 15.81 9.35
C LYS A 81 3.58 14.33 9.10
N TRP A 82 4.53 13.73 8.40
CA TRP A 82 4.55 12.28 8.21
C TRP A 82 5.05 11.61 9.49
N THR A 83 4.24 10.72 10.04
CA THR A 83 4.62 9.85 11.15
C THR A 83 4.79 8.45 10.59
N LEU A 84 6.04 8.01 10.48
CA LEU A 84 6.40 6.70 9.91
C LEU A 84 6.81 5.74 11.03
N LYS A 85 6.22 4.55 11.05
CA LYS A 85 6.57 3.45 11.97
C LYS A 85 6.88 2.15 11.23
#